data_AF-A0A7W3VWN3-F1
#
_entry.id   AF-A0A7W3VWN3-F1
#
_cell.length_a   1.000
_cell.length_b   1.000
_cell.length_c   1.000
_cell.angle_alpha   90.00
_cell.angle_beta   90.00
_cell.angle_gamma   90.00
#
_symmetry.space_group_name_H-M   'P 1'
#
loop_
_entity.id
_entity.type
_entity.pdbx_description
1 polymer ?
#
loop_
_entity_poly.entity_id
_entity_poly.type
_entity_poly.pdbx_seq_one_letter_code
_entity_poly.pdbx_strand_id
1 'polypeptide(L)'
;MSEFEAQRRMPAPADHVYAVASDAAHLNEWLPEPVAAPPAGCGDRLRLEWNGGWLQVASGAAGTSHATLHLSIPAGQSRADVPARIRESLDRLAVLSGSPG
;
A
#
# COMPACT_ATOMS: atom_id res chain seq x y z
N MET A 1 -19.84 2.11 7.18
CA MET A 1 -18.46 1.60 6.98
C MET A 1 -17.51 2.59 7.64
N SER A 2 -16.29 2.18 7.99
CA SER A 2 -15.27 3.13 8.46
C SER A 2 -14.10 3.13 7.51
N GLU A 3 -13.65 4.33 7.18
CA GLU A 3 -12.53 4.58 6.29
C GLU A 3 -11.31 4.91 7.13
N PHE A 4 -10.19 4.26 6.83
CA PHE A 4 -8.93 4.47 7.49
C PHE A 4 -7.86 4.70 6.44
N GLU A 5 -7.07 5.75 6.61
CA GLU A 5 -5.93 6.02 5.75
C GLU A 5 -4.66 6.27 6.57
N ALA A 6 -3.53 5.88 6.02
CA ALA A 6 -2.24 6.33 6.49
C ALA A 6 -1.30 6.56 5.32
N GLN A 7 -0.36 7.49 5.52
CA GLN A 7 0.68 7.81 4.56
C GLN A 7 2.04 7.50 5.16
N ARG A 8 2.95 6.97 4.34
CA ARG A 8 4.35 6.74 4.70
C ARG A 8 5.29 7.22 3.59
N ARG A 9 6.42 7.81 4.00
CA ARG A 9 7.53 8.10 3.08
C ARG A 9 8.33 6.82 2.82
N MET A 10 8.54 6.52 1.55
CA MET A 10 9.33 5.41 1.06
C MET A 10 10.74 5.87 0.65
N PRO A 11 11.78 5.07 0.92
CA PRO A 11 13.17 5.39 0.55
C PRO A 11 13.47 5.16 -0.94
N ALA A 12 12.47 4.80 -1.75
CA ALA A 12 12.60 4.44 -3.16
C ALA A 12 11.71 5.33 -4.07
N PRO A 13 12.01 5.43 -5.38
CA PRO A 13 11.20 6.19 -6.34
C PRO A 13 9.84 5.54 -6.59
N ALA A 14 8.85 6.34 -7.00
CA ALA A 14 7.45 5.95 -6.91
C ALA A 14 7.12 4.83 -7.90
N ASP A 15 7.76 4.85 -9.07
CA ASP A 15 7.71 3.79 -10.07
C ASP A 15 8.16 2.43 -9.50
N HIS A 16 9.28 2.41 -8.78
CA HIS A 16 9.81 1.20 -8.15
C HIS A 16 8.90 0.70 -7.02
N VAL A 17 8.47 1.60 -6.13
CA VAL A 17 7.54 1.25 -5.04
C VAL A 17 6.23 0.71 -5.60
N TYR A 18 5.71 1.33 -6.67
CA TYR A 18 4.50 0.88 -7.33
C TYR A 18 4.68 -0.48 -7.98
N ALA A 19 5.79 -0.70 -8.70
CA ALA A 19 6.10 -1.98 -9.32
C ALA A 19 6.09 -3.11 -8.27
N VAL A 20 6.82 -2.93 -7.16
CA VAL A 20 6.84 -3.87 -6.03
C VAL A 20 5.46 -4.03 -5.40
N ALA A 21 4.71 -2.94 -5.21
CA ALA A 21 3.37 -3.02 -4.63
C ALA A 21 2.38 -3.76 -5.54
N SER A 22 2.51 -3.60 -6.86
CA SER A 22 1.64 -4.19 -7.88
C SER A 22 2.00 -5.64 -8.22
N ASP A 23 3.16 -6.09 -7.78
CA ASP A 23 3.67 -7.43 -8.07
C ASP A 23 2.91 -8.50 -7.27
N ALA A 24 2.37 -9.48 -7.98
CA ALA A 24 1.51 -10.50 -7.38
C ALA A 24 2.21 -11.38 -6.34
N ALA A 25 3.54 -11.54 -6.42
CA ALA A 25 4.30 -12.28 -5.43
C ALA A 25 4.45 -11.46 -4.13
N HIS A 26 4.65 -10.14 -4.25
CA HIS A 26 4.83 -9.24 -3.11
C HIS A 26 3.51 -8.79 -2.47
N LEU A 27 2.38 -8.81 -3.20
CA LEU A 27 1.06 -8.45 -2.66
C LEU A 27 0.77 -9.15 -1.33
N ASN A 28 1.00 -10.46 -1.24
CA ASN A 28 0.72 -11.23 -0.02
C ASN A 28 1.70 -10.93 1.14
N GLU A 29 2.85 -10.32 0.86
CA GLU A 29 3.87 -9.99 1.87
C GLU A 29 3.52 -8.69 2.61
N TRP A 30 3.10 -7.66 1.88
CA TRP A 30 2.81 -6.35 2.45
C TRP A 30 1.31 -6.11 2.70
N LEU A 31 0.39 -6.77 1.98
CA LEU A 31 -1.05 -6.56 2.21
C LEU A 31 -1.44 -6.97 3.63
N PRO A 32 -2.28 -6.16 4.31
CA PRO A 32 -2.72 -6.47 5.67
C PRO A 32 -3.64 -7.69 5.72
N GLU A 33 -4.43 -7.90 4.66
CA GLU A 33 -5.34 -9.04 4.51
C GLU A 33 -5.30 -9.52 3.05
N PRO A 34 -5.33 -10.84 2.81
CA PRO A 34 -5.35 -11.38 1.45
C PRO A 34 -6.63 -10.95 0.74
N VAL A 35 -6.47 -10.34 -0.43
CA VAL A 35 -7.58 -9.86 -1.25
C VAL A 35 -8.10 -10.97 -2.17
N ALA A 36 -9.42 -11.06 -2.34
CA ALA A 36 -10.05 -12.09 -3.17
C ALA A 36 -9.69 -11.97 -4.66
N ALA A 37 -9.32 -10.77 -5.11
CA ALA A 37 -8.83 -10.49 -6.45
C ALA A 37 -7.62 -9.57 -6.36
N PRO A 38 -6.61 -9.75 -7.22
CA PRO A 38 -5.46 -8.86 -7.27
C PRO A 38 -5.95 -7.42 -7.52
N PRO A 39 -5.35 -6.42 -6.86
CA PRO A 39 -5.69 -5.04 -7.08
C PRO A 39 -5.40 -4.67 -8.54
N ALA A 40 -6.36 -4.00 -9.16
CA ALA A 40 -6.17 -3.43 -10.48
C ALA A 40 -5.49 -2.07 -10.31
N GLY A 41 -4.44 -1.80 -11.09
CA GLY A 41 -3.77 -0.52 -11.06
C GLY A 41 -3.44 0.00 -12.44
N CYS A 42 -3.25 1.32 -12.51
CA CYS A 42 -2.69 1.98 -13.67
C CYS A 42 -1.33 2.56 -13.31
N GLY A 43 -0.27 2.10 -13.98
CA GLY A 43 1.10 2.59 -13.77
C GLY A 43 1.26 4.09 -14.03
N ASP A 44 0.42 4.68 -14.89
CA ASP A 44 0.39 6.13 -15.13
C ASP A 44 -0.01 6.93 -13.88
N ARG A 45 -0.93 6.40 -13.07
CA ARG A 45 -1.42 7.03 -11.85
C ARG A 45 -0.71 6.54 -10.59
N LEU A 46 0.13 5.50 -10.71
CA LEU A 46 0.79 4.81 -9.61
C LEU A 46 -0.19 4.46 -8.47
N ARG A 47 -1.38 3.98 -8.86
CA ARG A 47 -2.49 3.67 -7.96
C ARG A 47 -2.97 2.25 -8.18
N LEU A 48 -3.19 1.53 -7.09
CA LEU A 48 -3.74 0.17 -7.01
C LEU A 48 -5.07 0.24 -6.27
N GLU A 49 -6.12 -0.37 -6.80
CA GLU A 49 -7.47 -0.33 -6.24
C GLU A 49 -8.05 -1.75 -6.16
N TRP A 50 -8.71 -2.07 -5.04
CA TRP A 50 -9.35 -3.36 -4.80
C TRP A 50 -10.63 -3.20 -3.95
N ASN A 51 -11.37 -4.30 -3.77
CA ASN A 51 -12.67 -4.32 -3.07
C ASN A 51 -12.63 -3.98 -1.56
N GLY A 52 -11.47 -3.65 -1.00
CA GLY A 52 -11.29 -3.30 0.41
C GLY A 52 -10.45 -2.04 0.63
N GLY A 53 -10.03 -1.36 -0.43
CA GLY A 53 -9.14 -0.22 -0.31
C GLY A 53 -8.40 0.15 -1.60
N TRP A 54 -7.49 1.10 -1.46
CA TRP A 54 -6.58 1.51 -2.52
C TRP A 54 -5.23 1.92 -1.94
N LEU A 55 -4.18 1.73 -2.72
CA LEU A 55 -2.84 2.24 -2.46
C LEU A 55 -2.50 3.23 -3.56
N GLN A 56 -2.05 4.43 -3.19
CA GLN A 56 -1.55 5.43 -4.13
C GLN A 56 -0.12 5.78 -3.78
N VAL A 57 0.76 5.75 -4.77
CA VAL A 57 2.16 6.14 -4.61
C VAL A 57 2.38 7.45 -5.36
N ALA A 58 2.81 8.49 -4.64
CA ALA A 58 3.18 9.78 -5.21
C ALA A 58 4.69 9.95 -5.17
N SER A 59 5.28 10.45 -6.25
CA SER A 59 6.69 10.85 -6.27
C SER A 59 6.91 12.00 -5.30
N GLY A 60 7.88 11.83 -4.41
CA GLY A 60 8.33 12.84 -3.46
C GLY A 60 9.58 13.57 -3.96
N ALA A 61 10.14 14.40 -3.09
CA ALA A 61 11.39 15.11 -3.38
C ALA A 61 12.60 14.16 -3.31
N ALA A 62 13.62 14.45 -4.12
CA ALA A 62 14.94 13.82 -4.05
C ALA A 62 14.94 12.28 -4.17
N GLY A 63 14.10 11.72 -5.05
CA GLY A 63 14.07 10.27 -5.31
C GLY A 63 13.34 9.44 -4.25
N THR A 64 12.70 10.09 -3.27
CA THR A 64 11.80 9.44 -2.31
C THR A 64 10.37 9.45 -2.83
N SER A 65 9.49 8.67 -2.20
CA SER A 65 8.07 8.62 -2.57
C SER A 65 7.17 8.63 -1.35
N HIS A 66 5.89 8.90 -1.54
CA HIS A 66 4.87 8.80 -0.51
C HIS A 66 3.85 7.76 -0.93
N ALA A 67 3.72 6.69 -0.14
CA ALA A 67 2.68 5.71 -0.33
C ALA A 67 1.55 5.98 0.68
N THR A 68 0.35 6.17 0.16
CA THR A 68 -0.88 6.37 0.91
C THR A 68 -1.74 5.13 0.73
N LEU A 69 -2.04 4.45 1.83
CA LEU A 69 -2.89 3.27 1.86
C LEU A 69 -4.20 3.64 2.55
N HIS A 70 -5.30 3.43 1.85
CA HIS A 70 -6.65 3.63 2.34
C HIS A 70 -7.38 2.29 2.38
N LEU A 71 -8.01 1.97 3.51
CA LEU A 71 -8.80 0.76 3.70
C LEU A 71 -10.22 1.15 4.13
N SER A 72 -11.21 0.47 3.53
CA SER A 72 -12.61 0.61 3.88
C SER A 72 -13.08 -0.63 4.62
N ILE A 73 -13.38 -0.48 5.91
CA ILE A 73 -13.71 -1.57 6.81
C ILE A 73 -15.23 -1.66 7.00
N PRO A 74 -15.88 -2.80 6.68
CA PRO A 74 -17.31 -2.99 6.87
C PRO A 74 -17.72 -2.91 8.34
N ALA A 75 -19.03 -2.79 8.60
CA ALA A 75 -19.54 -2.87 9.97
C ALA A 75 -19.42 -4.32 10.47
N GLY A 76 -18.78 -4.52 11.63
CA GLY A 76 -18.58 -5.84 12.24
C GLY A 76 -17.15 -6.40 12.21
N GLN A 77 -16.24 -5.80 11.44
CA GLN A 77 -14.80 -6.15 11.46
C GLN A 77 -14.04 -5.28 12.48
N SER A 78 -12.97 -5.80 13.08
CA SER A 78 -12.19 -5.07 14.09
C SER A 78 -11.56 -3.82 13.49
N ARG A 79 -11.83 -2.67 14.11
CA ARG A 79 -11.32 -1.34 13.70
C ARG A 79 -10.20 -0.81 14.60
N ALA A 80 -10.02 -1.40 15.78
CA ALA A 80 -9.08 -0.92 16.78
C ALA A 80 -7.63 -0.90 16.27
N ASP A 81 -7.26 -1.94 15.52
CA ASP A 81 -5.89 -2.14 15.02
C ASP A 81 -5.69 -1.74 13.56
N VAL A 82 -6.74 -1.25 12.88
CA VAL A 82 -6.66 -0.91 11.45
C VAL A 82 -5.59 0.15 11.17
N PRO A 83 -5.49 1.27 11.93
CA PRO A 83 -4.45 2.26 11.70
C PRO A 83 -3.03 1.70 11.88
N ALA A 84 -2.86 0.80 12.85
CA ALA A 84 -1.58 0.12 13.10
C ALA A 84 -1.24 -0.85 11.96
N ARG A 85 -2.21 -1.67 11.53
CA ARG A 85 -2.08 -2.59 10.39
C ARG A 85 -1.71 -1.87 9.10
N ILE A 86 -2.35 -0.73 8.80
CA ILE A 86 -2.00 0.08 7.62
C ILE A 86 -0.53 0.53 7.69
N ARG A 87 -0.07 1.00 8.86
CA ARG A 87 1.32 1.42 9.06
C ARG A 87 2.32 0.27 8.96
N GLU A 88 1.98 -0.89 9.50
CA GLU A 88 2.78 -2.12 9.37
C GLU A 88 2.87 -2.59 7.92
N SER A 89 1.77 -2.58 7.17
CA SER A 89 1.76 -2.89 5.73
C SER A 89 2.63 -1.93 4.93
N LEU A 90 2.54 -0.63 5.21
CA LEU A 90 3.42 0.37 4.61
C LEU A 90 4.88 0.19 5.06
N ASP A 91 5.14 -0.31 6.28
CA ASP A 91 6.49 -0.68 6.73
C ASP A 91 7.10 -1.79 5.91
N ARG A 92 6.36 -2.89 5.75
CA ARG A 92 6.78 -4.01 4.91
C ARG A 92 7.03 -3.57 3.47
N LEU A 93 6.13 -2.75 2.91
CA LEU A 93 6.34 -2.23 1.55
C LEU A 93 7.60 -1.36 1.46
N ALA A 94 7.91 -0.57 2.50
CA ALA A 94 9.14 0.21 2.57
C ALA A 94 10.40 -0.69 2.62
N VAL A 95 10.32 -1.82 3.33
CA VAL A 95 11.41 -2.81 3.39
C VAL A 95 11.59 -3.51 2.05
N LEU A 96 10.50 -3.92 1.40
CA LEU A 96 10.53 -4.59 0.10
C LEU A 96 11.08 -3.68 -1.01
N SER A 97 10.63 -2.42 -1.05
CA SER A 97 11.08 -1.43 -2.05
C SER A 97 12.41 -0.75 -1.71
N GLY A 98 12.81 -0.78 -0.44
CA GLY A 98 14.02 -0.13 0.07
C GLY A 98 15.20 -1.07 0.29
N SER A 99 15.04 -2.38 0.11
CA SER A 99 16.15 -3.33 0.19
C SER A 99 17.08 -3.13 -1.02
N PRO A 100 18.32 -2.67 -0.82
CA PRO A 100 19.32 -2.78 -1.86
C PRO A 100 19.68 -4.26 -1.95
N GLY A 101 19.44 -4.88 -3.09
CA GLY A 101 20.10 -6.14 -3.44
C GLY A 101 21.61 -5.96 -3.53
#